data_AF-A0A0F4L7Z6-F1
#
_entry.id   AF-A0A0F4L7Z6-F1
#
_cell.length_a   1.000
_cell.length_b   1.000
_cell.length_c   1.000
_cell.angle_alpha   90.00
_cell.angle_beta   90.00
_cell.angle_gamma   90.00
#
_symmetry.space_group_name_H-M   'P 1'
#
loop_
_entity.id
_entity.type
_entity.pdbx_description
1 polymer ?
#
loop_
_entity_poly.entity_id
_entity_poly.type
_entity_poly.pdbx_seq_one_letter_code
_entity_poly.pdbx_strand_id
1 'polypeptide(L)'
;MVSWNLLGVLLWVIVILYLVFVVQNIRKRRITMIIKKHRQFSWPNFLIDIIEVVALIVGIVWLFNKTILDNPDLEDTSKITSHITYEPIVMNTGEGNSSYVTINSKKKRISTQTFTYYRPGKKIKVSSDFATVAYGKSPLDLNAAKIPYDKKELQKMDRKYQRAYVAIYTADYKKVWQNGIGMHAGHNATRYYLIRIPDSSFIKEK
;
A
#
# COMPACT_ATOMS: atom_id res chain seq x y z
N MET A 1 -19.71 -2.54 15.84
CA MET A 1 -19.57 -1.29 15.05
C MET A 1 -19.36 -1.68 13.61
N VAL A 2 -20.22 -1.21 12.69
CA VAL A 2 -20.10 -1.51 11.25
C VAL A 2 -18.82 -0.86 10.73
N SER A 3 -17.91 -1.67 10.17
CA SER A 3 -16.71 -1.14 9.52
C SER A 3 -17.10 -0.37 8.28
N TRP A 4 -16.47 0.79 8.03
CA TRP A 4 -16.66 1.55 6.80
C TRP A 4 -16.31 0.73 5.55
N ASN A 5 -15.52 -0.34 5.68
CA ASN A 5 -15.24 -1.30 4.60
C ASN A 5 -16.49 -2.03 4.11
N LEU A 6 -17.57 -2.08 4.91
CA LEU A 6 -18.85 -2.65 4.47
C LEU A 6 -19.44 -1.85 3.29
N LEU A 7 -19.14 -0.55 3.16
CA LEU A 7 -19.57 0.24 2.00
C LEU A 7 -18.95 -0.29 0.71
N GLY A 8 -17.65 -0.56 0.70
CA GLY A 8 -16.97 -1.16 -0.46
C GLY A 8 -17.54 -2.54 -0.81
N VAL A 9 -17.78 -3.38 0.21
CA VAL A 9 -18.42 -4.69 0.02
C VAL A 9 -19.83 -4.55 -0.57
N LEU A 10 -20.64 -3.62 -0.05
CA LEU A 10 -21.99 -3.36 -0.53
C LEU A 10 -21.99 -2.89 -2.00
N LEU A 11 -21.05 -2.03 -2.38
CA LEU A 11 -20.89 -1.60 -3.78
C LEU A 11 -20.57 -2.77 -4.71
N TRP A 12 -19.69 -3.69 -4.30
CA TRP A 12 -19.44 -4.92 -5.06
C TRP A 12 -20.67 -5.81 -5.19
N VAL A 13 -21.47 -5.94 -4.12
CA VAL A 13 -22.74 -6.68 -4.16
C VAL A 13 -23.71 -6.05 -5.16
N ILE A 14 -23.82 -4.72 -5.20
CA ILE A 14 -24.66 -4.02 -6.18
C ILE A 14 -24.17 -4.31 -7.61
N VAL A 15 -22.87 -4.27 -7.86
CA VAL A 15 -22.32 -4.58 -9.19
C VAL A 15 -22.59 -6.03 -9.61
N ILE A 16 -22.50 -6.98 -8.68
CA ILE A 16 -22.82 -8.39 -8.95
C ILE A 16 -24.32 -8.56 -9.25
N LEU A 17 -25.21 -7.92 -8.49
CA LEU A 17 -26.64 -7.93 -8.76
C LEU A 17 -26.95 -7.29 -10.13
N TYR A 18 -26.27 -6.20 -10.46
CA TYR A 18 -26.40 -5.55 -11.76
C TYR A 18 -25.90 -6.45 -12.90
N LEU A 19 -24.82 -7.22 -12.70
CA LEU A 19 -24.37 -8.23 -13.66
C LEU A 19 -25.45 -9.27 -13.95
N VAL A 20 -26.05 -9.82 -12.90
CA VAL A 20 -27.15 -10.79 -13.06
C VAL A 20 -28.33 -10.16 -13.79
N PHE A 21 -28.67 -8.91 -13.47
CA PHE A 21 -29.72 -8.16 -14.14
C PHE A 21 -29.42 -7.99 -15.65
N VAL A 22 -28.22 -7.55 -16.03
CA VAL A 22 -27.81 -7.38 -17.43
C VAL A 22 -27.92 -8.71 -18.18
N VAL A 23 -27.39 -9.82 -17.62
CA VAL A 23 -27.47 -11.14 -18.25
C VAL A 23 -28.92 -11.59 -18.44
N GLN A 24 -29.77 -11.42 -17.43
CA GLN A 24 -31.19 -11.77 -17.53
C GLN A 24 -31.92 -10.90 -18.56
N ASN A 25 -31.62 -9.61 -18.64
CA ASN A 25 -32.28 -8.67 -19.54
C ASN A 25 -31.92 -8.95 -21.01
N ILE A 26 -30.63 -9.16 -21.30
CA ILE A 26 -30.13 -9.58 -22.61
C ILE A 26 -30.80 -10.90 -23.02
N ARG A 27 -30.87 -11.87 -22.09
CA ARG A 27 -31.51 -13.18 -22.36
C ARG A 27 -33.01 -13.01 -22.67
N LYS A 28 -33.75 -12.24 -21.88
CA LYS A 28 -35.19 -11.98 -22.11
C LYS A 28 -35.42 -11.30 -23.46
N ARG A 29 -34.61 -10.31 -23.82
CA ARG A 29 -34.69 -9.61 -25.13
C ARG A 29 -34.41 -10.55 -26.29
N ARG A 30 -33.35 -11.37 -26.22
CA ARG A 30 -33.01 -12.36 -27.26
C ARG A 30 -34.11 -13.40 -27.46
N ILE A 31 -34.61 -14.01 -26.38
CA ILE A 31 -35.68 -15.02 -26.46
C ILE A 31 -36.95 -14.41 -27.07
N THR A 32 -37.32 -13.20 -26.64
CA THR A 32 -38.51 -12.51 -27.16
C THR A 32 -38.39 -12.18 -28.66
N MET A 33 -37.20 -11.79 -29.12
CA MET A 33 -36.98 -11.53 -30.56
C MET A 33 -37.13 -12.79 -31.42
N ILE A 34 -36.53 -13.91 -30.98
CA ILE A 34 -36.55 -15.17 -31.72
C ILE A 34 -37.97 -15.75 -31.77
N ILE A 35 -38.65 -15.80 -30.63
CA ILE A 35 -39.93 -16.50 -30.49
C ILE A 35 -41.12 -15.65 -30.95
N LYS A 36 -41.20 -14.38 -30.52
CA LYS A 36 -42.40 -13.56 -30.78
C LYS A 36 -42.31 -12.73 -32.05
N LYS A 37 -41.11 -12.28 -32.41
CA LYS A 37 -40.90 -11.38 -33.56
C LYS A 37 -40.33 -12.09 -34.79
N HIS A 38 -39.93 -13.36 -34.67
CA HIS A 38 -39.24 -14.15 -35.70
C HIS A 38 -38.12 -13.39 -36.41
N ARG A 39 -37.43 -12.50 -35.68
CA ARG A 39 -36.30 -11.71 -36.18
C ARG A 39 -35.05 -12.13 -35.43
N GLN A 40 -33.98 -12.38 -36.17
CA GLN A 40 -32.69 -12.74 -35.60
C GLN A 40 -31.91 -11.52 -35.07
N PHE A 41 -32.18 -10.32 -35.61
CA PHE A 41 -31.43 -9.11 -35.26
C PHE A 41 -32.33 -7.87 -35.15
N SER A 42 -31.99 -6.99 -34.19
CA SER A 42 -32.64 -5.71 -33.97
C SER A 42 -31.63 -4.70 -33.44
N TRP A 43 -31.32 -3.69 -34.25
CA TRP A 43 -30.44 -2.57 -33.90
C TRP A 43 -30.73 -1.90 -32.55
N PRO A 44 -32.00 -1.55 -32.21
CA PRO A 44 -32.26 -0.89 -30.92
C PRO A 44 -31.96 -1.80 -29.72
N ASN A 45 -32.24 -3.11 -29.82
CA ASN A 45 -31.92 -4.04 -28.75
C ASN A 45 -30.41 -4.25 -28.61
N PHE A 46 -29.69 -4.28 -29.73
CA PHE A 46 -28.22 -4.36 -29.74
C PHE A 46 -27.58 -3.13 -29.10
N LEU A 47 -28.09 -1.91 -29.38
CA LEU A 47 -27.59 -0.69 -28.76
C LEU A 47 -27.82 -0.68 -27.25
N ILE A 48 -29.00 -1.12 -26.79
CA ILE A 48 -29.33 -1.24 -25.36
C ILE A 48 -28.40 -2.26 -24.68
N ASP A 49 -28.17 -3.42 -25.32
CA ASP A 49 -27.24 -4.44 -24.80
C ASP A 49 -25.82 -3.87 -24.67
N ILE A 50 -25.34 -3.09 -25.65
CA ILE A 50 -24.03 -2.41 -25.59
C ILE A 50 -23.97 -1.43 -24.41
N ILE A 51 -24.98 -0.57 -24.26
CA ILE A 51 -24.99 0.45 -23.20
C ILE A 51 -24.99 -0.21 -21.81
N GLU A 52 -25.78 -1.27 -21.61
CA GLU A 52 -25.79 -2.02 -20.35
C GLU A 52 -24.44 -2.67 -20.03
N VAL A 53 -23.77 -3.25 -21.04
CA VAL A 53 -22.45 -3.85 -20.87
C VAL A 53 -21.37 -2.80 -20.61
N VAL A 54 -21.38 -1.69 -21.33
CA VAL A 54 -20.42 -0.59 -21.12
C VAL A 54 -20.58 0.01 -19.73
N ALA A 55 -21.82 0.25 -19.27
CA ALA A 55 -22.09 0.75 -17.92
C ALA A 55 -21.55 -0.21 -16.84
N LEU A 56 -21.71 -1.52 -17.04
CA LEU A 56 -21.17 -2.54 -16.15
C LEU A 56 -19.63 -2.53 -16.12
N ILE A 57 -18.99 -2.46 -17.29
CA ILE A 57 -17.52 -2.41 -17.39
C ILE A 57 -16.98 -1.14 -16.69
N VAL A 58 -17.60 0.01 -16.92
CA VAL A 58 -17.21 1.27 -16.27
C VAL A 58 -17.32 1.15 -14.75
N GLY A 59 -18.43 0.59 -14.24
CA GLY A 59 -18.61 0.37 -12.81
C GLY A 59 -17.56 -0.57 -12.20
N ILE A 60 -17.24 -1.67 -12.88
CA ILE A 60 -16.19 -2.62 -12.45
C ILE A 60 -14.82 -1.95 -12.45
N VAL A 61 -14.44 -1.28 -13.53
CA VAL A 61 -13.13 -0.62 -13.66
C VAL A 61 -12.98 0.48 -12.59
N TRP A 62 -14.03 1.25 -12.35
CA TRP A 62 -14.03 2.29 -11.32
C TRP A 62 -13.86 1.73 -9.91
N LEU A 63 -14.64 0.70 -9.53
CA LEU A 63 -14.50 0.04 -8.23
C LEU A 63 -13.16 -0.66 -8.08
N PHE A 64 -12.67 -1.31 -9.14
CA PHE A 64 -11.39 -1.99 -9.13
C PHE A 64 -10.24 -0.99 -8.89
N ASN A 65 -10.27 0.16 -9.57
CA ASN A 65 -9.29 1.22 -9.37
C ASN A 65 -9.28 1.72 -7.92
N LYS A 66 -10.46 1.96 -7.33
CA LYS A 66 -10.60 2.39 -5.93
C LYS A 66 -10.27 1.33 -4.88
N THR A 67 -10.45 0.06 -5.21
CA THR A 67 -10.22 -1.05 -4.27
C THR A 67 -8.77 -1.54 -4.29
N ILE A 68 -8.14 -1.58 -5.46
CA ILE A 68 -6.87 -2.30 -5.65
C ILE A 68 -5.72 -1.37 -6.05
N LEU A 69 -5.99 -0.28 -6.77
CA LEU A 69 -4.96 0.63 -7.29
C LEU A 69 -4.89 1.97 -6.53
N ASP A 70 -5.55 2.09 -5.38
CA ASP A 70 -5.51 3.32 -4.60
C ASP A 70 -4.11 3.50 -3.99
N ASN A 71 -3.33 4.42 -4.57
CA ASN A 71 -2.04 4.85 -4.04
C ASN A 71 -2.29 6.11 -3.20
N PRO A 72 -2.33 5.98 -1.87
CA PRO A 72 -2.72 7.09 -1.01
C PRO A 72 -1.58 8.12 -0.97
N ASP A 73 -1.92 9.38 -1.18
CA ASP A 73 -0.97 10.47 -0.99
C ASP A 73 -0.67 10.60 0.51
N LEU A 74 0.60 10.42 0.88
CA LEU A 74 1.05 10.44 2.28
C LEU A 74 0.89 11.83 2.93
N GLU A 75 0.66 12.88 2.13
CA GLU A 75 0.38 14.24 2.60
C GLU A 75 -1.13 14.50 2.83
N ASP A 76 -2.02 13.61 2.36
CA ASP A 76 -3.47 13.77 2.52
C ASP A 76 -3.92 13.41 3.94
N THR A 77 -3.79 14.40 4.83
CA THR A 77 -4.23 14.32 6.23
C THR A 77 -5.74 14.08 6.39
N SER A 78 -6.56 14.21 5.34
CA SER A 78 -8.00 13.93 5.44
C SER A 78 -8.31 12.42 5.45
N LYS A 79 -7.47 11.62 4.80
CA LYS A 79 -7.63 10.17 4.65
C LYS A 79 -6.65 9.35 5.47
N ILE A 80 -5.51 9.92 5.84
CA ILE A 80 -4.41 9.21 6.49
C ILE A 80 -4.11 9.83 7.85
N THR A 81 -3.80 8.98 8.83
CA THR A 81 -3.15 9.38 10.08
C THR A 81 -1.75 8.79 10.07
N SER A 82 -0.73 9.65 10.21
CA SER A 82 0.66 9.21 10.29
C SER A 82 1.20 9.35 11.71
N HIS A 83 2.03 8.40 12.13
CA HIS A 83 2.80 8.49 13.36
C HIS A 83 4.21 7.96 13.14
N ILE A 84 5.18 8.50 13.89
CA ILE A 84 6.58 8.09 13.83
C ILE A 84 6.94 7.46 15.16
N THR A 85 7.55 6.29 15.14
CA THR A 85 8.07 5.60 16.33
C THR A 85 9.58 5.46 16.21
N TYR A 86 10.30 5.81 17.28
CA TYR A 86 11.76 5.74 17.34
C TYR A 86 12.18 4.64 18.29
N GLU A 87 12.95 3.68 17.78
CA GLU A 87 13.41 2.53 18.56
C GLU A 87 14.93 2.37 18.45
N PRO A 88 15.63 2.09 19.56
CA PRO A 88 17.06 1.83 19.51
C PRO A 88 17.36 0.52 18.78
N ILE A 89 18.45 0.51 18.02
CA ILE A 89 18.97 -0.71 17.38
C ILE A 89 20.20 -1.21 18.12
N VAL A 90 20.36 -2.52 18.18
CA VAL A 90 21.49 -3.17 18.84
C VAL A 90 22.48 -3.69 17.82
N MET A 91 23.76 -3.58 18.14
CA MET A 91 24.84 -4.07 17.30
C MET A 91 24.87 -5.60 17.36
N ASN A 92 25.00 -6.24 16.20
CA ASN A 92 25.25 -7.67 16.13
C ASN A 92 26.76 -7.92 16.24
N THR A 93 27.18 -8.60 17.31
CA THR A 93 28.58 -8.92 17.63
C THR A 93 28.94 -10.39 17.35
N GLY A 94 28.24 -11.06 16.42
CA GLY A 94 28.56 -12.44 16.01
C GLY A 94 29.88 -12.55 15.24
N GLU A 95 30.18 -13.72 14.68
CA GLU A 95 31.47 -13.98 13.99
C GLU A 95 31.78 -12.94 12.88
N GLY A 96 32.90 -12.22 13.07
CA GLY A 96 33.42 -11.16 12.20
C GLY A 96 33.18 -9.74 12.74
N ASN A 97 33.21 -8.75 11.85
CA ASN A 97 33.02 -7.34 12.23
C ASN A 97 31.62 -7.08 12.79
N SER A 98 31.57 -6.37 13.92
CA SER A 98 30.33 -5.92 14.55
C SER A 98 29.58 -4.94 13.64
N SER A 99 28.28 -5.19 13.40
CA SER A 99 27.47 -4.39 12.47
C SER A 99 26.07 -4.12 13.03
N TYR A 100 25.54 -2.93 12.73
CA TYR A 100 24.16 -2.57 13.08
C TYR A 100 23.17 -3.04 12.01
N VAL A 101 23.60 -3.03 10.74
CA VAL A 101 22.77 -3.42 9.60
C VAL A 101 23.55 -4.38 8.72
N THR A 102 22.89 -5.46 8.30
CA THR A 102 23.38 -6.35 7.25
C THR A 102 22.54 -6.17 6.00
N ILE A 103 23.19 -5.85 4.88
CA ILE A 103 22.57 -5.73 3.56
C ILE A 103 22.79 -7.05 2.83
N ASN A 104 21.72 -7.74 2.45
CA ASN A 104 21.83 -8.91 1.57
C ASN A 104 21.39 -8.50 0.17
N SER A 105 22.31 -8.55 -0.78
CA SER A 105 22.07 -8.22 -2.18
C SER A 105 22.04 -9.50 -3.01
N LYS A 106 20.90 -10.20 -3.03
CA LYS A 106 20.76 -11.38 -3.90
C LYS A 106 20.73 -10.91 -5.36
N LYS A 107 21.74 -11.30 -6.13
CA LYS A 107 22.00 -10.95 -7.54
C LYS A 107 20.96 -11.50 -8.55
N LYS A 108 19.68 -11.64 -8.19
CA LYS A 108 18.62 -12.18 -9.07
C LYS A 108 17.64 -11.10 -9.51
N ARG A 109 17.81 -10.68 -10.78
CA ARG A 109 16.88 -10.07 -11.76
C ARG A 109 16.02 -8.84 -11.38
N ILE A 110 15.77 -8.54 -10.12
CA ILE A 110 15.07 -7.34 -9.64
C ILE A 110 15.79 -6.91 -8.35
N SER A 111 16.50 -5.79 -8.36
CA SER A 111 17.51 -5.41 -7.36
C SER A 111 16.90 -4.88 -6.06
N THR A 112 16.05 -5.66 -5.38
CA THR A 112 15.59 -5.35 -4.03
C THR A 112 16.59 -5.89 -3.01
N GLN A 113 17.21 -4.99 -2.25
CA GLN A 113 18.15 -5.35 -1.19
C GLN A 113 17.37 -5.63 0.09
N THR A 114 17.80 -6.61 0.88
CA THR A 114 17.18 -6.86 2.19
C THR A 114 18.07 -6.32 3.31
N PHE A 115 17.59 -5.33 4.04
CA PHE A 115 18.24 -4.83 5.24
C PHE A 115 17.82 -5.66 6.45
N THR A 116 18.80 -6.13 7.20
CA THR A 116 18.59 -6.86 8.45
C THR A 116 19.18 -6.05 9.59
N TYR A 117 18.38 -5.73 10.60
CA TYR A 117 18.84 -5.05 11.81
C TYR A 117 18.29 -5.76 13.04
N TYR A 118 18.86 -5.42 14.20
CA TYR A 118 18.51 -6.06 15.47
C TYR A 118 17.93 -5.04 16.42
N ARG A 119 16.85 -5.44 17.10
CA ARG A 119 16.27 -4.76 18.26
C ARG A 119 16.50 -5.64 19.49
N PRO A 120 16.38 -5.10 20.71
CA PRO A 120 16.46 -5.92 21.92
C PRO A 120 15.58 -7.18 21.80
N GLY A 121 16.21 -8.35 21.77
CA GLY A 121 15.54 -9.66 21.66
C GLY A 121 14.91 -10.01 20.29
N LYS A 122 15.05 -9.21 19.23
CA LYS A 122 14.40 -9.50 17.93
C LYS A 122 15.22 -9.09 16.71
N LYS A 123 15.36 -10.03 15.77
CA LYS A 123 15.91 -9.80 14.42
C LYS A 123 14.80 -9.32 13.48
N ILE A 124 15.04 -8.24 12.74
CA ILE A 124 14.10 -7.67 11.76
C ILE A 124 14.73 -7.68 10.38
N LYS A 125 13.93 -7.97 9.36
CA LYS A 125 14.31 -7.92 7.95
C LYS A 125 13.32 -7.03 7.21
N VAL A 126 13.82 -6.06 6.45
CA VAL A 126 13.02 -5.11 5.67
C VAL A 126 13.57 -5.02 4.23
N SER A 127 12.68 -4.84 3.25
CA SER A 127 13.08 -4.59 1.86
C SER A 127 13.54 -3.14 1.69
N SER A 128 14.50 -2.91 0.79
CA SER A 128 14.95 -1.57 0.39
C SER A 128 13.84 -0.70 -0.21
N ASP A 129 12.73 -1.30 -0.66
CA ASP A 129 11.57 -0.55 -1.17
C ASP A 129 10.88 0.27 -0.08
N PHE A 130 10.96 -0.20 1.18
CA PHE A 130 10.30 0.39 2.34
C PHE A 130 11.28 0.80 3.43
N ALA A 131 12.57 0.83 3.12
CA ALA A 131 13.58 1.14 4.11
C ALA A 131 14.76 1.85 3.48
N THR A 132 15.43 2.69 4.26
CA THR A 132 16.68 3.34 3.84
C THR A 132 17.61 3.46 5.03
N VAL A 133 18.90 3.31 4.77
CA VAL A 133 19.96 3.40 5.77
C VAL A 133 20.62 4.77 5.64
N ALA A 134 20.57 5.57 6.70
CA ALA A 134 21.21 6.89 6.75
C ALA A 134 22.41 6.86 7.71
N TYR A 135 23.57 7.27 7.23
CA TYR A 135 24.82 7.41 7.98
C TYR A 135 25.42 8.82 7.85
N GLY A 136 26.39 9.17 8.70
CA GLY A 136 27.10 10.45 8.60
C GLY A 136 26.37 11.64 9.24
N LYS A 137 26.57 12.87 8.72
CA LYS A 137 26.05 14.11 9.34
C LYS A 137 24.58 14.40 9.00
N SER A 138 24.10 13.96 7.84
CA SER A 138 22.68 14.12 7.46
C SER A 138 21.86 12.94 8.02
N PRO A 139 20.74 13.19 8.70
CA PRO A 139 19.85 12.12 9.16
C PRO A 139 18.94 11.58 8.05
N LEU A 140 18.90 12.23 6.88
CA LEU A 140 18.04 11.86 5.75
C LEU A 140 18.87 11.58 4.49
N ASP A 141 18.50 10.50 3.80
CA ASP A 141 18.94 10.16 2.45
C ASP A 141 17.83 10.54 1.43
N LEU A 142 18.16 10.66 0.14
CA LEU A 142 17.28 11.15 -0.94
C LEU A 142 15.94 10.39 -1.02
N ASN A 143 15.94 9.09 -0.74
CA ASN A 143 14.72 8.27 -0.72
C ASN A 143 13.85 8.54 0.53
N ALA A 144 14.48 8.79 1.68
CA ALA A 144 13.79 9.10 2.93
C ALA A 144 13.27 10.56 2.97
N ALA A 145 13.80 11.45 2.12
CA ALA A 145 13.35 12.84 2.01
C ALA A 145 11.92 12.98 1.47
N LYS A 146 11.38 11.94 0.82
CA LYS A 146 9.98 11.90 0.34
C LYS A 146 8.96 11.71 1.47
N ILE A 147 9.42 11.39 2.67
CA ILE A 147 8.56 11.18 3.84
C ILE A 147 8.70 12.39 4.77
N PRO A 148 7.59 12.92 5.30
CA PRO A 148 7.59 14.13 6.12
C PRO A 148 8.11 13.86 7.55
N TYR A 149 9.37 13.47 7.68
CA TYR A 149 10.04 13.37 8.97
C TYR A 149 10.37 14.76 9.54
N ASP A 150 10.14 14.96 10.84
CA ASP A 150 10.59 16.17 11.53
C ASP A 150 12.11 16.13 11.75
N LYS A 151 12.84 17.01 11.05
CA LYS A 151 14.30 17.14 11.15
C LYS A 151 14.75 17.46 12.57
N LYS A 152 14.00 18.26 13.33
CA LYS A 152 14.35 18.63 14.71
C LYS A 152 14.24 17.43 15.63
N GLU A 153 13.20 16.63 15.46
CA GLU A 153 13.01 15.41 16.23
C GLU A 153 14.06 14.35 15.90
N LEU A 154 14.38 14.17 14.62
CA LEU A 154 15.48 13.29 14.19
C LEU A 154 16.81 13.71 14.82
N GLN A 155 17.15 15.00 14.84
CA GLN A 155 18.37 15.48 15.49
C GLN A 155 18.39 15.24 17.01
N LYS A 156 17.23 15.34 17.67
CA LYS A 156 17.08 15.00 19.09
C LYS A 156 17.33 13.51 19.34
N MET A 157 16.79 12.65 18.47
CA MET A 157 16.98 11.20 18.57
C MET A 157 18.40 10.76 18.20
N ASP A 158 19.06 11.43 17.25
CA ASP A 158 20.48 11.28 16.93
C ASP A 158 21.35 11.46 18.19
N ARG A 159 21.04 12.46 19.02
CA ARG A 159 21.74 12.69 20.30
C ARG A 159 21.38 11.64 21.35
N LYS A 160 20.10 11.29 21.48
CA LYS A 160 19.60 10.36 22.50
C LYS A 160 20.13 8.93 22.32
N TYR A 161 20.15 8.44 21.07
CA TYR A 161 20.51 7.07 20.75
C TYR A 161 21.87 6.96 20.06
N GLN A 162 22.70 8.01 20.12
CA GLN A 162 24.04 8.04 19.50
C GLN A 162 24.02 7.62 18.01
N ARG A 163 23.00 8.05 17.27
CA ARG A 163 22.77 7.69 15.85
C ARG A 163 22.61 6.17 15.60
N ALA A 164 22.19 5.40 16.60
CA ALA A 164 21.87 3.98 16.47
C ALA A 164 20.38 3.76 16.81
N TYR A 165 19.49 4.09 15.88
CA TYR A 165 18.05 3.87 16.03
C TYR A 165 17.37 3.64 14.68
N VAL A 166 16.12 3.18 14.71
CA VAL A 166 15.24 3.14 13.54
C VAL A 166 14.05 4.06 13.79
N ALA A 167 13.75 4.93 12.83
CA ALA A 167 12.53 5.72 12.78
C ALA A 167 11.53 5.02 11.85
N ILE A 168 10.45 4.52 12.44
CA ILE A 168 9.39 3.80 11.73
C ILE A 168 8.27 4.79 11.49
N TYR A 169 8.09 5.22 10.25
CA TYR A 169 6.92 5.97 9.82
C TYR A 169 5.81 4.99 9.50
N THR A 170 4.67 5.10 10.17
CA THR A 170 3.47 4.31 9.88
C THR A 170 2.35 5.27 9.51
N ALA A 171 1.83 5.09 8.31
CA ALA A 171 0.63 5.75 7.81
C ALA A 171 -0.51 4.75 7.83
N ASP A 172 -1.60 5.10 8.52
CA ASP A 172 -2.82 4.30 8.63
C ASP A 172 -3.98 5.03 7.96
N TYR A 173 -4.82 4.28 7.25
CA TYR A 173 -6.06 4.81 6.70
C TYR A 173 -7.06 5.13 7.82
N LYS A 174 -7.56 6.36 7.84
CA LYS A 174 -8.63 6.77 8.76
C LYS A 174 -9.90 5.95 8.52
N LYS A 175 -10.68 5.79 9.59
CA LYS A 175 -12.00 5.16 9.56
C LYS A 175 -13.05 6.14 9.03
N VAL A 176 -12.96 6.49 7.75
CA VAL A 176 -13.89 7.37 7.02
C VAL A 176 -14.52 6.65 5.83
N TRP A 177 -15.69 7.12 5.40
CA TRP A 177 -16.45 6.51 4.30
C TRP A 177 -15.66 6.43 2.99
N GLN A 178 -14.81 7.43 2.70
CA GLN A 178 -13.98 7.49 1.49
C GLN A 178 -13.00 6.31 1.40
N ASN A 179 -12.29 6.01 2.49
CA ASN A 179 -11.40 4.84 2.59
C ASN A 179 -12.20 3.53 2.65
N GLY A 180 -13.44 3.59 3.14
CA GLY A 180 -14.38 2.46 3.19
C GLY A 180 -14.85 1.97 1.83
N ILE A 181 -15.00 2.86 0.85
CA ILE A 181 -15.32 2.49 -0.56
C ILE A 181 -14.23 1.58 -1.12
N GLY A 182 -12.97 1.89 -0.86
CA GLY A 182 -11.82 1.07 -1.26
C GLY A 182 -11.53 -0.11 -0.33
N MET A 183 -12.32 -0.31 0.73
CA MET A 183 -12.08 -1.34 1.77
C MET A 183 -10.75 -1.21 2.52
N HIS A 184 -10.17 0.01 2.54
CA HIS A 184 -8.90 0.32 3.19
C HIS A 184 -9.06 0.91 4.59
N ALA A 185 -10.28 1.22 5.04
CA ALA A 185 -10.50 1.92 6.30
C ALA A 185 -9.95 1.14 7.51
N GLY A 186 -9.02 1.77 8.24
CA GLY A 186 -8.36 1.17 9.40
C GLY A 186 -7.23 0.19 9.07
N HIS A 187 -6.82 0.03 7.81
CA HIS A 187 -5.64 -0.72 7.43
C HIS A 187 -4.39 0.17 7.37
N ASN A 188 -3.21 -0.46 7.48
CA ASN A 188 -1.94 0.24 7.28
C ASN A 188 -1.84 0.63 5.79
N ALA A 189 -1.68 1.92 5.52
CA ALA A 189 -1.48 2.46 4.18
C ALA A 189 -0.05 2.25 3.70
N THR A 190 0.93 2.61 4.54
CA THR A 190 2.35 2.45 4.23
C THR A 190 3.15 2.45 5.52
N ARG A 191 4.22 1.65 5.55
CA ARG A 191 5.22 1.72 6.60
C ARG A 191 6.61 1.89 5.99
N TYR A 192 7.38 2.82 6.51
CA TYR A 192 8.74 3.08 6.05
C TYR A 192 9.74 3.12 7.20
N TYR A 193 10.91 2.53 6.98
CA TYR A 193 11.95 2.36 7.98
C TYR A 193 13.18 3.19 7.64
N LEU A 194 13.40 4.28 8.37
CA LEU A 194 14.65 5.03 8.32
C LEU A 194 15.60 4.45 9.37
N ILE A 195 16.58 3.68 8.92
CA ILE A 195 17.57 3.05 9.79
C ILE A 195 18.76 3.99 9.92
N ARG A 196 18.95 4.53 11.11
CA ARG A 196 20.06 5.41 11.44
C ARG A 196 21.21 4.60 12.01
N ILE A 197 22.39 4.80 11.44
CA ILE A 197 23.63 4.20 11.92
C ILE A 197 24.70 5.28 12.13
N PRO A 198 25.65 5.08 13.06
CA PRO A 198 26.66 6.09 13.38
C PRO A 198 27.60 6.37 12.20
N ASP A 199 28.03 5.30 11.52
CA ASP A 199 29.01 5.35 10.44
C ASP A 199 28.79 4.20 9.45
N SER A 200 29.19 4.42 8.19
CA SER A 200 29.14 3.42 7.11
C SER A 200 29.91 2.13 7.42
N SER A 201 30.96 2.21 8.24
CA SER A 201 31.77 1.06 8.69
C SER A 201 30.98 -0.01 9.46
N PHE A 202 29.81 0.35 10.01
CA PHE A 202 28.93 -0.59 10.72
C PHE A 202 27.89 -1.28 9.81
N ILE A 203 28.02 -1.13 8.50
CA ILE A 203 27.23 -1.85 7.49
C ILE A 203 28.01 -3.10 7.06
N LYS A 204 27.35 -4.26 7.16
CA LYS A 204 27.89 -5.52 6.62
C LYS A 204 27.16 -5.89 5.35
N GLU A 205 27.85 -5.94 4.22
CA GLU A 205 27.29 -6.50 2.98
C GLU A 205 27.50 -8.03 2.96
N LYS A 206 26.48 -8.75 2.49
CA LYS A 206 26.46 -10.21 2.32
C LYS A 206 25.97 -10.60 0.93
#